data_AF-A0A261D7B0-F1
#
_entry.id   AF-A0A261D7B0-F1
#
_cell.length_a   1.000
_cell.length_b   1.000
_cell.length_c   1.000
_cell.angle_alpha   90.00
_cell.angle_beta   90.00
_cell.angle_gamma   90.00
#
_symmetry.space_group_name_H-M   'P 1'
#
loop_
_entity.id
_entity.type
_entity.pdbx_description
1 polymer ?
#
loop_
_entity_poly.entity_id
_entity_poly.type
_entity_poly.pdbx_seq_one_letter_code
_entity_poly.pdbx_strand_id
1 'polypeptide(L)'
;MITVPDKFQFLLDTVVDDSDEPVESRASVLRRRIVVAVVLIAGSVTLGFSLSIEPGDSSFYPMTFALAAIWLVGAFLSGPIRIGCFPPPRGGHVQAAGIGIIVGLILGAIFVVGGLVIREIPPLRDFIAEVLDHADTGGLALVLATAIVNGIAEELFFRGAVYSAFKGHAPVIFSTLIYVIATLASGNPMLGFAAILLGVVCALERRATAGVLAPAFTHIAWTLVMVLVLPLLF
;
A
#
# COMPACT_ATOMS: atom_id res chain seq x y z
N MET A 1 -32.59 -10.98 -13.63
CA MET A 1 -31.58 -11.68 -12.80
C MET A 1 -30.33 -11.76 -13.66
N ILE A 2 -29.34 -10.90 -13.43
CA ILE A 2 -28.13 -10.82 -14.26
C ILE A 2 -27.19 -11.94 -13.82
N THR A 3 -26.96 -12.93 -14.68
CA THR A 3 -25.98 -13.99 -14.46
C THR A 3 -24.59 -13.43 -14.71
N VAL A 4 -23.79 -13.43 -13.65
CA VAL A 4 -22.37 -13.03 -13.69
C VAL A 4 -21.57 -14.21 -14.24
N PRO A 5 -20.60 -14.02 -15.16
CA PRO A 5 -19.81 -15.12 -15.73
C PRO A 5 -19.04 -15.91 -14.65
N ASP A 6 -18.92 -17.24 -14.80
CA ASP A 6 -18.32 -18.16 -13.81
C ASP A 6 -16.93 -17.74 -13.32
N LYS A 7 -16.09 -17.15 -14.18
CA LYS A 7 -14.76 -16.64 -13.80
C LYS A 7 -14.83 -15.43 -12.85
N PHE A 8 -15.86 -14.62 -13.00
CA PHE A 8 -16.12 -13.45 -12.18
C PHE A 8 -16.85 -13.85 -10.89
N GLN A 9 -17.66 -14.90 -10.96
CA GLN A 9 -18.24 -15.57 -9.79
C GLN A 9 -17.15 -16.22 -8.93
N PHE A 10 -16.16 -16.88 -9.53
CA PHE A 10 -14.96 -17.37 -8.83
C PHE A 10 -14.19 -16.24 -8.12
N LEU A 11 -14.01 -15.08 -8.78
CA LEU A 11 -13.41 -13.91 -8.15
C LEU A 11 -14.24 -13.39 -6.97
N LEU A 12 -15.56 -13.35 -7.10
CA LEU A 12 -16.48 -12.95 -6.03
C LEU A 12 -16.54 -13.98 -4.88
N ASP A 13 -16.43 -15.26 -5.19
CA ASP A 13 -16.39 -16.36 -4.23
C ASP A 13 -15.02 -16.44 -3.52
N THR A 14 -13.92 -16.00 -4.14
CA THR A 14 -12.65 -15.73 -3.44
C THR A 14 -12.69 -14.44 -2.60
N VAL A 15 -13.72 -13.61 -2.78
CA VAL A 15 -13.91 -12.34 -2.05
C VAL A 15 -14.74 -12.53 -0.75
N VAL A 16 -15.13 -13.77 -0.40
CA VAL A 16 -15.77 -14.18 0.86
C VAL A 16 -15.12 -15.52 1.28
N ASP A 17 -14.49 -15.72 2.43
CA ASP A 17 -14.69 -15.20 3.77
C ASP A 17 -13.33 -15.28 4.52
N ASP A 18 -13.03 -14.29 5.37
CA ASP A 18 -11.94 -14.44 6.34
C ASP A 18 -12.33 -15.47 7.46
N SER A 19 -13.40 -16.27 7.28
CA SER A 19 -13.93 -17.25 8.24
C SER A 19 -12.91 -18.30 8.66
N ASP A 20 -12.00 -18.65 7.76
CA ASP A 20 -10.99 -19.67 8.03
C ASP A 20 -9.87 -19.14 8.93
N GLU A 21 -9.83 -17.83 9.24
CA GLU A 21 -8.87 -17.33 10.22
C GLU A 21 -9.37 -17.56 11.66
N PRO A 22 -8.51 -18.05 12.58
CA PRO A 22 -8.86 -18.27 13.97
C PRO A 22 -9.51 -17.05 14.60
N VAL A 23 -10.52 -17.28 15.43
CA VAL A 23 -11.19 -16.21 16.16
C VAL A 23 -10.21 -15.60 17.16
N GLU A 24 -9.82 -14.34 16.93
CA GLU A 24 -9.03 -13.58 17.90
C GLU A 24 -9.87 -13.27 19.16
N SER A 25 -9.23 -13.30 20.33
CA SER A 25 -9.91 -12.87 21.56
C SER A 25 -10.27 -11.38 21.50
N ARG A 26 -11.36 -10.97 22.17
CA ARG A 26 -11.78 -9.56 22.22
C ARG A 26 -10.66 -8.62 22.71
N ALA A 27 -9.83 -9.10 23.65
CA ALA A 27 -8.68 -8.35 24.15
C ALA A 27 -7.58 -8.17 23.08
N SER A 28 -7.32 -9.18 22.25
CA SER A 28 -6.39 -9.09 21.11
C SER A 28 -6.87 -8.06 20.09
N VAL A 29 -8.16 -8.12 19.72
CA VAL A 29 -8.76 -7.17 18.78
C VAL A 29 -8.70 -5.74 19.30
N LEU A 30 -9.00 -5.53 20.60
CA LEU A 30 -8.90 -4.21 21.22
C LEU A 30 -7.47 -3.69 21.22
N ARG A 31 -6.50 -4.51 21.64
CA ARG A 31 -5.07 -4.17 21.59
C ARG A 31 -4.64 -3.78 20.18
N ARG A 32 -5.02 -4.58 19.17
CA ARG A 32 -4.71 -4.33 17.76
C ARG A 32 -5.26 -2.98 17.32
N ARG A 33 -6.53 -2.67 17.62
CA ARG A 33 -7.16 -1.39 17.27
C ARG A 33 -6.49 -0.19 17.95
N ILE A 34 -6.10 -0.32 19.23
CA ILE A 34 -5.38 0.75 19.94
C ILE A 34 -4.02 1.00 19.30
N VAL A 35 -3.24 -0.06 19.05
CA VAL A 35 -1.92 0.07 18.40
C VAL A 35 -2.06 0.69 17.02
N VAL A 36 -3.02 0.20 16.21
CA VAL A 36 -3.31 0.76 14.89
C VAL A 36 -3.64 2.24 14.97
N ALA A 37 -4.52 2.66 15.89
CA ALA A 37 -4.89 4.07 16.02
C ALA A 37 -3.70 4.96 16.40
N VAL A 38 -2.87 4.54 17.36
CA VAL A 38 -1.69 5.30 17.79
C VAL A 38 -0.66 5.41 16.65
N VAL A 39 -0.39 4.30 15.97
CA VAL A 39 0.59 4.25 14.88
C VAL A 39 0.10 5.04 13.66
N LEU A 40 -1.21 5.00 13.35
CA LEU A 40 -1.80 5.80 12.28
C LEU A 40 -1.56 7.30 12.50
N ILE A 41 -1.75 7.78 13.73
CA ILE A 41 -1.51 9.19 14.05
C ILE A 41 -0.02 9.51 13.89
N ALA A 42 0.85 8.72 14.51
CA ALA A 42 2.29 8.94 14.44
C ALA A 42 2.81 8.92 12.99
N GLY A 43 2.45 7.89 12.23
CA GLY A 43 2.89 7.73 10.84
C GLY A 43 2.31 8.79 9.91
N SER A 44 1.04 9.20 10.07
CA SER A 44 0.46 10.27 9.24
C SER A 44 1.14 11.62 9.50
N VAL A 45 1.45 11.93 10.76
CA VAL A 45 2.20 13.14 11.14
C VAL A 45 3.61 13.10 10.56
N THR A 46 4.31 11.97 10.70
CA THR A 46 5.66 11.78 10.14
C THR A 46 5.65 11.87 8.61
N LEU A 47 4.64 11.30 7.94
CA LEU A 47 4.49 11.40 6.49
C LEU A 47 4.33 12.85 6.03
N GLY A 48 3.42 13.60 6.66
CA GLY A 48 3.21 15.02 6.35
C GLY A 48 4.48 15.85 6.53
N PHE A 49 5.22 15.63 7.62
CA PHE A 49 6.52 16.30 7.79
C PHE A 49 7.55 15.87 6.75
N SER A 50 7.64 14.57 6.44
CA SER A 50 8.64 14.05 5.50
C SER A 50 8.51 14.63 4.10
N LEU A 51 7.28 14.84 3.61
CA LEU A 51 7.02 15.39 2.28
C LEU A 51 6.92 16.92 2.26
N SER A 52 7.03 17.57 3.42
CA SER A 52 7.23 19.02 3.51
C SER A 52 8.71 19.43 3.46
N ILE A 53 9.63 18.45 3.46
CA ILE A 53 11.07 18.68 3.34
C ILE A 53 11.37 19.05 1.88
N GLU A 54 12.26 20.01 1.66
CA GLU A 54 12.65 20.43 0.31
C GLU A 54 13.38 19.28 -0.43
N PRO A 55 13.07 19.04 -1.73
CA PRO A 55 13.80 18.10 -2.55
C PRO A 55 15.32 18.38 -2.52
N GLY A 56 16.11 17.34 -2.27
CA GLY A 56 17.57 17.42 -2.17
C GLY A 56 18.12 17.61 -0.75
N ASP A 57 17.28 17.89 0.24
CA ASP A 57 17.71 17.87 1.64
C ASP A 57 17.94 16.42 2.11
N SER A 58 19.14 16.17 2.62
CA SER A 58 19.55 14.89 3.22
C SER A 58 18.68 14.43 4.40
N SER A 59 17.95 15.35 5.05
CA SER A 59 17.03 15.05 6.16
C SER A 59 15.80 14.22 5.72
N PHE A 60 15.47 14.20 4.43
CA PHE A 60 14.39 13.40 3.86
C PHE A 60 14.56 11.89 4.09
N TYR A 61 15.77 11.35 3.88
CA TYR A 61 16.03 9.91 4.01
C TYR A 61 15.86 9.37 5.43
N PRO A 62 16.47 9.94 6.49
CA PRO A 62 16.24 9.46 7.83
C PRO A 62 14.77 9.60 8.26
N MET A 63 14.07 10.64 7.81
CA MET A 63 12.64 10.83 8.11
C MET A 63 11.77 9.77 7.43
N THR A 64 12.04 9.43 6.17
CA THR A 64 11.32 8.37 5.45
C THR A 64 11.66 6.97 5.97
N PHE A 65 12.88 6.72 6.44
CA PHE A 65 13.19 5.49 7.17
C PHE A 65 12.50 5.43 8.54
N ALA A 66 12.41 6.56 9.25
CA ALA A 66 11.66 6.63 10.51
C ALA A 66 10.17 6.34 10.29
N LEU A 67 9.59 6.87 9.21
CA LEU A 67 8.22 6.56 8.79
C LEU A 67 8.03 5.05 8.56
N ALA A 68 8.91 4.42 7.77
CA ALA A 68 8.86 2.98 7.55
C ALA A 68 8.99 2.19 8.86
N ALA A 69 9.87 2.62 9.77
CA ALA A 69 10.03 2.00 11.07
C ALA A 69 8.75 2.10 11.92
N ILE A 70 8.05 3.25 11.90
CA ILE A 70 6.76 3.43 12.60
C ILE A 70 5.73 2.42 12.08
N TRP A 71 5.57 2.30 10.77
CA TRP A 71 4.65 1.33 10.16
C TRP A 71 5.03 -0.12 10.51
N LEU A 72 6.30 -0.46 10.34
CA LEU A 72 6.82 -1.81 10.56
C LEU A 72 6.66 -2.24 12.03
N VAL A 73 7.12 -1.41 12.97
CA VAL A 73 6.99 -1.68 14.41
C VAL A 73 5.53 -1.74 14.80
N GLY A 74 4.71 -0.81 14.32
CA GLY A 74 3.27 -0.81 14.56
C GLY A 74 2.59 -2.08 14.07
N ALA A 75 2.98 -2.59 12.90
CA ALA A 75 2.43 -3.82 12.35
C ALA A 75 2.67 -5.01 13.29
N PHE A 76 3.92 -5.21 13.73
CA PHE A 76 4.28 -6.32 14.61
C PHE A 76 3.76 -6.16 16.04
N LEU A 77 3.70 -4.92 16.56
CA LEU A 77 3.09 -4.67 17.87
C LEU A 77 1.58 -4.94 17.87
N SER A 78 0.91 -4.78 16.73
CA SER A 78 -0.54 -4.97 16.62
C SER A 78 -0.98 -6.43 16.80
N GLY A 79 -0.13 -7.40 16.44
CA GLY A 79 -0.45 -8.82 16.47
C GLY A 79 0.18 -9.58 15.29
N PRO A 80 -0.13 -10.89 15.13
CA PRO A 80 0.41 -11.70 14.04
C PRO A 80 0.01 -11.12 12.68
N ILE A 81 0.98 -11.13 11.75
CA ILE A 81 0.82 -10.71 10.36
C ILE A 81 0.98 -11.94 9.47
N ARG A 82 0.04 -12.14 8.55
CA ARG A 82 0.02 -13.29 7.65
C ARG A 82 0.79 -12.98 6.38
N ILE A 83 1.71 -13.87 6.03
CA ILE A 83 2.45 -13.79 4.77
C ILE A 83 1.54 -14.13 3.59
N GLY A 84 0.72 -15.18 3.71
CA GLY A 84 -0.20 -15.61 2.65
C GLY A 84 0.48 -16.46 1.58
N CYS A 85 -0.33 -17.11 0.76
CA CYS A 85 0.11 -17.98 -0.33
C CYS A 85 -0.96 -18.03 -1.42
N PHE A 86 -0.60 -18.55 -2.60
CA PHE A 86 -1.57 -18.68 -3.68
C PHE A 86 -1.51 -20.06 -4.37
N PRO A 87 -2.66 -20.74 -4.54
CA PRO A 87 -3.96 -20.45 -3.92
C PRO A 87 -3.96 -20.75 -2.40
N PRO A 88 -4.66 -20.00 -1.56
CA PRO A 88 -4.73 -20.30 -0.13
C PRO A 88 -5.56 -21.58 0.18
N PRO A 89 -5.32 -22.29 1.29
CA PRO A 89 -4.24 -22.11 2.27
C PRO A 89 -2.99 -22.95 1.99
N ARG A 90 -3.00 -23.80 0.94
CA ARG A 90 -1.94 -24.80 0.65
C ARG A 90 -1.07 -24.48 -0.58
N GLY A 91 -1.29 -23.34 -1.22
CA GLY A 91 -0.48 -22.86 -2.33
C GLY A 91 0.90 -22.39 -1.88
N GLY A 92 1.66 -21.84 -2.81
CA GLY A 92 3.04 -21.42 -2.55
C GLY A 92 3.21 -19.92 -2.44
N HIS A 93 4.27 -19.53 -1.71
CA HIS A 93 4.68 -18.13 -1.56
C HIS A 93 5.23 -17.54 -2.86
N VAL A 94 5.90 -18.36 -3.68
CA VAL A 94 6.47 -17.93 -4.97
C VAL A 94 5.36 -17.52 -5.94
N GLN A 95 4.26 -18.27 -5.99
CA GLN A 95 3.11 -17.93 -6.82
C GLN A 95 2.44 -16.64 -6.36
N ALA A 96 2.28 -16.44 -5.04
CA ALA A 96 1.74 -15.20 -4.49
C ALA A 96 2.63 -14.00 -4.82
N ALA A 97 3.95 -14.12 -4.66
CA ALA A 97 4.89 -13.07 -5.04
C ALA A 97 4.85 -12.78 -6.55
N GLY A 98 4.79 -13.82 -7.39
CA GLY A 98 4.69 -13.68 -8.85
C GLY A 98 3.41 -12.96 -9.30
N ILE A 99 2.26 -13.28 -8.68
CA ILE A 99 1.01 -12.56 -8.92
C ILE A 99 1.16 -11.09 -8.55
N GLY A 100 1.71 -10.81 -7.36
CA GLY A 100 1.92 -9.43 -6.92
C GLY A 100 2.81 -8.64 -7.87
N ILE A 101 3.93 -9.20 -8.32
CA ILE A 101 4.81 -8.55 -9.31
C ILE A 101 4.04 -8.23 -10.60
N ILE A 102 3.28 -9.19 -11.14
CA ILE A 102 2.51 -8.98 -12.38
C ILE A 102 1.46 -7.89 -12.18
N VAL A 103 0.71 -7.93 -11.09
CA VAL A 103 -0.33 -6.93 -10.78
C VAL A 103 0.28 -5.55 -10.56
N GLY A 104 1.39 -5.45 -9.84
CA GLY A 104 2.11 -4.19 -9.64
C GLY A 104 2.66 -3.59 -10.93
N LEU A 105 3.19 -4.41 -11.85
CA LEU A 105 3.62 -3.95 -13.17
C LEU A 105 2.43 -3.45 -14.02
N ILE A 106 1.30 -4.17 -14.01
CA ILE A 106 0.08 -3.75 -14.72
C ILE A 106 -0.43 -2.42 -14.14
N LEU A 107 -0.51 -2.32 -12.81
CA LEU A 107 -0.95 -1.10 -12.14
C LEU A 107 0.01 0.05 -12.43
N GLY A 108 1.33 -0.19 -12.40
CA GLY A 108 2.33 0.80 -12.78
C GLY A 108 2.15 1.29 -14.21
N ALA A 109 1.90 0.38 -15.16
CA ALA A 109 1.60 0.75 -16.55
C ALA A 109 0.33 1.60 -16.68
N ILE A 110 -0.73 1.29 -15.91
CA ILE A 110 -1.96 2.10 -15.86
C ILE A 110 -1.63 3.52 -15.37
N PHE A 111 -0.79 3.66 -14.34
CA PHE A 111 -0.36 4.97 -13.84
C PHE A 111 0.49 5.75 -14.84
N VAL A 112 1.41 5.07 -15.55
CA VAL A 112 2.20 5.70 -16.63
C VAL A 112 1.30 6.22 -17.75
N VAL A 113 0.34 5.41 -18.20
CA VAL A 113 -0.65 5.83 -19.21
C VAL A 113 -1.52 6.97 -18.67
N GLY A 114 -1.95 6.91 -17.41
CA GLY A 114 -2.66 8.01 -16.75
C GLY A 114 -1.81 9.28 -16.67
N GLY A 115 -0.51 9.17 -16.40
CA GLY A 115 0.44 10.28 -16.36
C GLY A 115 0.52 11.05 -17.67
N LEU A 116 0.42 10.37 -18.82
CA LEU A 116 0.34 11.02 -20.14
C LEU A 116 -0.89 11.92 -20.30
N VAL A 117 -1.99 11.62 -19.60
CA VAL A 117 -3.19 12.46 -19.59
C VAL A 117 -3.04 13.57 -18.54
N ILE A 118 -2.59 13.23 -17.33
CA ILE A 118 -2.49 14.17 -16.21
C ILE A 118 -1.45 15.27 -16.47
N ARG A 119 -0.36 14.99 -17.17
CA ARG A 119 0.65 16.01 -17.52
C ARG A 119 0.09 17.17 -18.34
N GLU A 120 -1.02 16.97 -19.05
CA GLU A 120 -1.70 18.00 -19.84
C GLU A 120 -2.63 18.89 -18.97
N ILE A 121 -2.78 18.57 -17.67
CA ILE A 121 -3.61 19.29 -16.70
C ILE A 121 -2.68 19.97 -15.68
N PRO A 122 -2.31 21.26 -15.87
CA PRO A 122 -1.23 21.89 -15.10
C PRO A 122 -1.36 21.76 -13.57
N PRO A 123 -2.52 22.01 -12.94
CA PRO A 123 -2.62 21.87 -11.49
C PRO A 123 -2.33 20.45 -10.98
N LEU A 124 -2.68 19.41 -11.75
CA LEU A 124 -2.46 18.02 -11.36
C LEU A 124 -1.04 17.56 -11.69
N ARG A 125 -0.48 18.03 -12.81
CA ARG A 125 0.92 17.83 -13.18
C ARG A 125 1.85 18.35 -12.10
N ASP A 126 1.61 19.57 -11.61
CA ASP A 126 2.50 20.22 -10.65
C ASP A 126 2.55 19.43 -9.31
N PHE A 127 1.44 18.84 -8.86
CA PHE A 127 1.44 17.92 -7.72
C PHE A 127 2.24 16.64 -7.96
N ILE A 128 2.28 16.11 -9.18
CA ILE A 128 3.09 14.93 -9.51
C ILE A 128 4.56 15.32 -9.53
N ALA A 129 4.91 16.41 -10.23
CA ALA A 129 6.28 16.89 -10.37
C ALA A 129 6.94 17.12 -9.00
N GLU A 130 6.26 17.78 -8.06
CA GLU A 130 6.77 18.03 -6.70
C GLU A 130 7.19 16.74 -5.96
N VAL A 131 6.45 15.65 -6.15
CA VAL A 131 6.81 14.35 -5.55
C VAL A 131 7.98 13.72 -6.29
N LEU A 132 8.00 13.81 -7.63
CA LEU A 132 9.07 13.23 -8.44
C LEU A 132 10.40 13.98 -8.29
N ASP A 133 10.38 15.27 -7.93
CA ASP A 133 11.58 16.04 -7.64
C ASP A 133 12.41 15.43 -6.49
N HIS A 134 11.75 14.78 -5.53
CA HIS A 134 12.44 14.03 -4.46
C HIS A 134 13.21 12.82 -5.00
N ALA A 135 12.77 12.25 -6.12
CA ALA A 135 13.46 11.15 -6.79
C ALA A 135 14.64 11.63 -7.65
N ASP A 136 14.52 12.80 -8.28
CA ASP A 136 15.53 13.33 -9.20
C ASP A 136 16.71 14.04 -8.50
N THR A 137 16.45 14.71 -7.39
CA THR A 137 17.47 15.43 -6.62
C THR A 137 18.28 14.53 -5.69
N GLY A 138 17.79 13.31 -5.46
CA GLY A 138 18.37 12.35 -4.54
C GLY A 138 19.37 11.37 -5.17
N GLY A 139 20.11 10.67 -4.32
CA GLY A 139 20.83 9.48 -4.78
C GLY A 139 19.80 8.42 -5.14
N LEU A 140 19.67 8.07 -6.43
CA LEU A 140 18.67 7.11 -6.92
C LEU A 140 18.58 5.83 -6.08
N ALA A 141 19.74 5.30 -5.66
CA ALA A 141 19.79 4.12 -4.79
C ALA A 141 19.13 4.33 -3.42
N LEU A 142 19.31 5.51 -2.80
CA LEU A 142 18.68 5.86 -1.52
C LEU A 142 17.18 6.07 -1.68
N VAL A 143 16.76 6.78 -2.74
CA VAL A 143 15.33 6.98 -3.06
C VAL A 143 14.63 5.64 -3.28
N LEU A 144 15.22 4.75 -4.08
CA LEU A 144 14.69 3.41 -4.29
C LEU A 144 14.64 2.60 -2.99
N ALA A 145 15.71 2.67 -2.18
CA ALA A 145 15.76 1.96 -0.91
C ALA A 145 14.66 2.44 0.04
N THR A 146 14.49 3.76 0.22
CA THR A 146 13.45 4.31 1.09
C THR A 146 12.05 4.00 0.56
N ALA A 147 11.82 4.12 -0.74
CA ALA A 147 10.51 3.86 -1.35
C ALA A 147 10.12 2.37 -1.27
N ILE A 148 11.05 1.45 -1.52
CA ILE A 148 10.80 0.00 -1.39
C ILE A 148 10.53 -0.38 0.08
N VAL A 149 11.36 0.12 1.00
CA VAL A 149 11.20 -0.18 2.43
C VAL A 149 9.89 0.38 2.97
N ASN A 150 9.50 1.60 2.57
CA ASN A 150 8.19 2.17 2.91
C ASN A 150 7.05 1.34 2.31
N GLY A 151 7.10 0.98 1.02
CA GLY A 151 6.05 0.17 0.40
C GLY A 151 5.82 -1.16 1.13
N ILE A 152 6.89 -1.87 1.51
CA ILE A 152 6.78 -3.10 2.32
C ILE A 152 6.17 -2.81 3.70
N ALA A 153 6.66 -1.77 4.40
CA ALA A 153 6.19 -1.43 5.73
C ALA A 153 4.72 -1.00 5.73
N GLU A 154 4.30 -0.24 4.72
CA GLU A 154 2.91 0.13 4.49
C GLU A 154 2.04 -1.11 4.28
N GLU A 155 2.42 -2.08 3.45
CA GLU A 155 1.60 -3.28 3.27
C GLU A 155 1.52 -4.14 4.53
N LEU A 156 2.61 -4.24 5.29
CA LEU A 156 2.58 -4.91 6.60
C LEU A 156 1.63 -4.22 7.58
N PHE A 157 1.58 -2.88 7.56
CA PHE A 157 0.70 -2.13 8.45
C PHE A 157 -0.75 -2.07 7.95
N PHE A 158 -1.01 -1.58 6.74
CA PHE A 158 -2.37 -1.37 6.23
C PHE A 158 -3.05 -2.70 5.82
N ARG A 159 -2.36 -3.60 5.12
CA ARG A 159 -2.93 -4.89 4.67
C ARG A 159 -2.70 -6.01 5.69
N GLY A 160 -1.78 -5.82 6.60
CA GLY A 160 -1.61 -6.68 7.77
C GLY A 160 -2.42 -6.21 8.97
N ALA A 161 -1.95 -5.19 9.67
CA ALA A 161 -2.51 -4.74 10.94
C ALA A 161 -3.90 -4.11 10.84
N VAL A 162 -4.08 -3.10 9.97
CA VAL A 162 -5.36 -2.39 9.80
C VAL A 162 -6.41 -3.34 9.24
N TYR A 163 -6.12 -4.07 8.17
CA TYR A 163 -7.03 -5.08 7.60
C TYR A 163 -7.54 -6.04 8.69
N SER A 164 -6.62 -6.61 9.48
CA SER A 164 -6.97 -7.55 10.55
C SER A 164 -7.77 -6.90 11.68
N ALA A 165 -7.60 -5.60 11.95
CA ALA A 165 -8.37 -4.86 12.97
C ALA A 165 -9.85 -4.68 12.59
N PHE A 166 -10.16 -4.72 11.29
CA PHE A 166 -11.50 -4.60 10.71
C PHE A 166 -12.02 -5.94 10.15
N LYS A 167 -11.41 -7.06 10.53
CA LYS A 167 -11.92 -8.40 10.18
C LYS A 167 -13.39 -8.54 10.58
N GLY A 168 -14.20 -9.11 9.68
CA GLY A 168 -15.65 -9.22 9.86
C GLY A 168 -16.45 -7.92 9.69
N HIS A 169 -15.78 -6.79 9.40
CA HIS A 169 -16.41 -5.47 9.24
C HIS A 169 -15.87 -4.79 7.97
N ALA A 170 -16.03 -5.41 6.79
CA ALA A 170 -15.57 -4.90 5.50
C ALA A 170 -14.07 -4.47 5.47
N PRO A 171 -13.12 -5.36 5.79
CA PRO A 171 -11.70 -5.01 5.96
C PRO A 171 -11.04 -4.45 4.69
N VAL A 172 -11.49 -4.84 3.49
CA VAL A 172 -11.02 -4.26 2.22
C VAL A 172 -11.33 -2.77 2.18
N ILE A 173 -12.56 -2.38 2.52
CA ILE A 173 -12.99 -0.97 2.46
C ILE A 173 -12.24 -0.16 3.51
N PHE A 174 -12.23 -0.59 4.77
CA PHE A 174 -11.63 0.21 5.84
C PHE A 174 -10.11 0.30 5.76
N SER A 175 -9.41 -0.77 5.37
CA SER A 175 -7.96 -0.70 5.16
C SER A 175 -7.60 0.28 4.04
N THR A 176 -8.35 0.28 2.93
CA THR A 176 -8.17 1.24 1.85
C THR A 176 -8.50 2.68 2.27
N LEU A 177 -9.65 2.92 2.91
CA LEU A 177 -10.05 4.26 3.32
C LEU A 177 -9.05 4.87 4.31
N ILE A 178 -8.61 4.07 5.28
CA ILE A 178 -7.62 4.50 6.27
C ILE A 178 -6.28 4.79 5.60
N TYR A 179 -5.87 3.96 4.64
CA TYR A 179 -4.66 4.20 3.85
C TYR A 179 -4.75 5.55 3.10
N VAL A 180 -5.84 5.79 2.37
CA VAL A 180 -6.07 7.05 1.65
C VAL A 180 -6.04 8.26 2.59
N ILE A 181 -6.72 8.18 3.74
CA ILE A 181 -6.73 9.28 4.73
C ILE A 181 -5.33 9.54 5.28
N ALA A 182 -4.58 8.48 5.61
CA ALA A 182 -3.20 8.61 6.09
C ALA A 182 -2.30 9.23 5.00
N THR A 183 -2.40 8.75 3.76
CA THR A 183 -1.63 9.28 2.63
C THR A 183 -1.95 10.74 2.34
N LEU A 184 -3.21 11.18 2.47
CA LEU A 184 -3.60 12.59 2.31
C LEU A 184 -2.95 13.52 3.33
N ALA A 185 -2.43 13.01 4.45
CA ALA A 185 -1.63 13.80 5.39
C ALA A 185 -0.32 14.34 4.76
N SER A 186 0.11 13.79 3.63
CA SER A 186 1.20 14.34 2.80
C SER A 186 0.90 15.75 2.25
N GLY A 187 -0.36 16.18 2.22
CA GLY A 187 -0.78 17.40 1.55
C GLY A 187 -0.94 17.27 0.03
N ASN A 188 -0.64 16.09 -0.54
CA ASN A 188 -0.69 15.88 -1.99
C ASN A 188 -1.95 15.09 -2.40
N PRO A 189 -2.92 15.71 -3.11
CA PRO A 189 -4.15 15.04 -3.53
C PRO A 189 -3.90 13.92 -4.57
N MET A 190 -2.84 14.02 -5.37
CA MET A 190 -2.49 12.97 -6.35
C MET A 190 -1.95 11.72 -5.66
N LEU A 191 -1.23 11.86 -4.54
CA LEU A 191 -0.88 10.71 -3.70
C LEU A 191 -2.13 10.06 -3.07
N GLY A 192 -3.12 10.86 -2.66
CA GLY A 192 -4.41 10.34 -2.20
C GLY A 192 -5.15 9.55 -3.30
N PHE A 193 -5.17 10.07 -4.54
CA PHE A 193 -5.72 9.36 -5.69
C PHE A 193 -4.98 8.05 -5.97
N ALA A 194 -3.64 8.08 -5.93
CA ALA A 194 -2.81 6.89 -6.09
C ALA A 194 -3.13 5.83 -5.02
N ALA A 195 -3.27 6.29 -3.76
CA ALA A 195 -3.60 5.47 -2.62
C ALA A 195 -4.98 4.82 -2.73
N ILE A 196 -5.94 5.38 -3.48
CA ILE A 196 -7.22 4.70 -3.73
C ILE A 196 -6.98 3.46 -4.59
N LEU A 197 -6.30 3.61 -5.74
CA LEU A 197 -6.12 2.52 -6.69
C LEU A 197 -5.23 1.41 -6.13
N LEU A 198 -4.03 1.77 -5.65
CA LEU A 198 -3.12 0.82 -4.99
C LEU A 198 -3.76 0.27 -3.72
N GLY A 199 -4.45 1.13 -2.97
CA GLY A 199 -5.42 0.86 -1.91
C GLY A 199 -6.22 -0.41 -2.10
N VAL A 200 -7.13 -0.32 -3.05
CA VAL A 200 -8.10 -1.35 -3.41
C VAL A 200 -7.41 -2.60 -3.92
N VAL A 201 -6.44 -2.46 -4.84
CA VAL A 201 -5.74 -3.61 -5.45
C VAL A 201 -5.05 -4.45 -4.38
N CYS A 202 -4.20 -3.84 -3.55
CA CYS A 202 -3.49 -4.54 -2.48
C CYS A 202 -4.46 -5.13 -1.43
N ALA A 203 -5.58 -4.46 -1.14
CA ALA A 203 -6.57 -5.00 -0.19
C ALA A 203 -7.32 -6.22 -0.75
N LEU A 204 -7.62 -6.24 -2.06
CA LEU A 204 -8.19 -7.38 -2.75
C LEU A 204 -7.19 -8.53 -2.87
N GLU A 205 -5.93 -8.24 -3.19
CA GLU A 205 -4.87 -9.25 -3.23
C GLU A 205 -4.61 -9.87 -1.86
N ARG A 206 -4.62 -9.04 -0.79
CA ARG A 206 -4.53 -9.54 0.59
C ARG A 206 -5.65 -10.54 0.88
N ARG A 207 -6.87 -10.27 0.40
CA ARG A 207 -7.99 -11.21 0.56
C ARG A 207 -7.75 -12.48 -0.25
N ALA A 208 -7.44 -12.36 -1.54
CA ALA A 208 -7.27 -13.47 -2.47
C ALA A 208 -6.10 -14.41 -2.13
N THR A 209 -5.08 -13.89 -1.43
CA THR A 209 -3.85 -14.65 -1.07
C THR A 209 -3.74 -14.94 0.43
N ALA A 210 -4.73 -14.53 1.23
CA ALA A 210 -4.74 -14.67 2.68
C ALA A 210 -3.51 -14.10 3.42
N GLY A 211 -2.81 -13.12 2.83
CA GLY A 211 -1.67 -12.46 3.47
C GLY A 211 -1.05 -11.31 2.66
N VAL A 212 -0.03 -10.70 3.24
CA VAL A 212 0.58 -9.44 2.77
C VAL A 212 1.66 -9.62 1.70
N LEU A 213 2.06 -10.85 1.38
CA LEU A 213 3.16 -11.11 0.44
C LEU A 213 2.86 -10.60 -0.97
N ALA A 214 1.70 -10.98 -1.53
CA ALA A 214 1.31 -10.49 -2.86
C ALA A 214 1.16 -8.96 -2.89
N PRO A 215 0.42 -8.33 -1.95
CA PRO A 215 0.38 -6.87 -1.83
C PRO A 215 1.76 -6.20 -1.74
N ALA A 216 2.68 -6.74 -0.94
CA ALA A 216 4.02 -6.19 -0.79
C ALA A 216 4.79 -6.22 -2.13
N PHE A 217 4.71 -7.32 -2.87
CA PHE A 217 5.33 -7.42 -4.19
C PHE A 217 4.64 -6.54 -5.24
N THR A 218 3.32 -6.36 -5.17
CA THR A 218 2.58 -5.38 -5.97
C THR A 218 3.07 -3.97 -5.71
N HIS A 219 3.19 -3.59 -4.44
CA HIS A 219 3.66 -2.28 -4.04
C HIS A 219 5.11 -2.06 -4.50
N ILE A 220 6.02 -3.01 -4.27
CA ILE A 220 7.41 -2.92 -4.75
C ILE A 220 7.46 -2.72 -6.26
N ALA A 221 6.78 -3.59 -7.04
CA ALA A 221 6.81 -3.51 -8.50
C ALA A 221 6.21 -2.19 -9.01
N TRP A 222 5.10 -1.74 -8.42
CA TRP A 222 4.50 -0.45 -8.72
C TRP A 222 5.46 0.71 -8.39
N THR A 223 6.07 0.71 -7.21
CA THR A 223 7.07 1.72 -6.77
C THR A 223 8.23 1.80 -7.74
N LEU A 224 8.76 0.67 -8.20
CA LEU A 224 9.84 0.65 -9.18
C LEU A 224 9.42 1.35 -10.48
N VAL A 225 8.19 1.12 -10.97
CA VAL A 225 7.68 1.83 -12.16
C VAL A 225 7.51 3.33 -11.88
N MET A 226 6.96 3.70 -10.71
CA MET A 226 6.74 5.10 -10.36
C MET A 226 8.04 5.88 -10.18
N VAL A 227 9.12 5.26 -9.70
CA VAL A 227 10.40 5.94 -9.50
C VAL A 227 11.28 5.91 -10.75
N LEU A 228 11.21 4.85 -11.58
CA LEU A 228 12.12 4.68 -12.73
C LEU A 228 11.53 5.10 -14.07
N VAL A 229 10.20 5.05 -14.22
CA VAL A 229 9.53 5.22 -15.53
C VAL A 229 8.67 6.47 -15.54
N LEU A 230 7.89 6.73 -14.50
CA LEU A 230 6.99 7.89 -14.47
C LEU A 230 7.72 9.25 -14.61
N PRO A 231 8.89 9.50 -13.98
CA PRO A 231 9.61 10.77 -14.12
C PRO A 231 10.00 11.09 -15.55
N LEU A 232 10.22 10.08 -16.39
CA LEU A 232 10.57 10.28 -17.81
C LEU A 232 9.46 10.95 -18.63
N LEU A 233 8.25 11.11 -18.07
CA LEU A 233 7.12 11.75 -18.72
C LEU A 233 6.88 13.21 -18.32
N PHE A 234 7.55 13.69 -17.26
CA PHE A 234 7.32 15.00 -16.64
C PHE A 234 8.52 15.94 -16.83
#